data_AF-A0A0L0FU12-F1
#
_entry.id   AF-A0A0L0FU12-F1
#
_cell.length_a   1.000
_cell.length_b   1.000
_cell.length_c   1.000
_cell.angle_alpha   90.00
_cell.angle_beta   90.00
_cell.angle_gamma   90.00
#
_symmetry.space_group_name_H-M   'P 1'
#
loop_
_entity.id
_entity.type
_entity.pdbx_description
1 polymer ?
#
loop_
_entity_poly.entity_id
_entity_poly.type
_entity_poly.pdbx_seq_one_letter_code
_entity_poly.pdbx_strand_id
1 'polypeptide(L)'
;MIFVSFFEIWINLIRLSPITMVIYAYCVFFGFVILALEVSPRFMPKSWVVAVRTNALFLTRLHGRAFFYIFVGTLMLAQWHWMQMMSGGLLIFTGIVMMISGGVANKKLNSLKREMTDPQEVRENFYAHDLDGNGALDTKEVAALCASLGTVLSRVELERALMCPSNNSLTFQQLLDSNHDGMVSYEEFYNWWMDREE
;
A
#
# COMPACT_ATOMS: atom_id res chain seq x y z
N MET A 1 -5.95 9.10 17.29
CA MET A 1 -5.85 7.79 17.96
C MET A 1 -4.83 7.79 19.09
N ILE A 2 -3.50 7.80 18.85
CA ILE A 2 -2.48 7.62 19.92
C ILE A 2 -2.66 8.56 21.11
N PHE A 3 -2.77 9.87 20.87
CA PHE A 3 -2.92 10.86 21.94
C PHE A 3 -4.21 10.65 22.76
N VAL A 4 -5.33 10.38 22.07
CA VAL A 4 -6.63 10.12 22.70
C VAL A 4 -6.57 8.84 23.53
N SER A 5 -5.97 7.76 23.00
CA SER A 5 -5.84 6.48 23.70
C SER A 5 -4.90 6.58 24.90
N PHE A 6 -3.81 7.34 24.81
CA PHE A 6 -2.89 7.56 25.94
C PHE A 6 -3.58 8.31 27.09
N PHE A 7 -4.35 9.37 26.78
CA PHE A 7 -5.09 10.11 27.79
C PHE A 7 -6.17 9.26 28.46
N GLU A 8 -6.86 8.42 27.68
CA GLU A 8 -7.88 7.50 28.21
C GLU A 8 -7.30 6.40 29.10
N ILE A 9 -6.04 5.96 28.92
CA ILE A 9 -5.37 5.04 29.85
C ILE A 9 -5.32 5.65 31.26
N TRP A 10 -4.93 6.92 31.37
CA TRP A 10 -4.85 7.62 32.65
C TRP A 10 -6.21 7.78 33.31
N ILE A 11 -7.26 8.08 32.53
CA ILE A 11 -8.64 8.17 33.04
C ILE A 11 -9.14 6.80 33.53
N ASN A 12 -8.88 5.74 32.79
CA ASN A 12 -9.36 4.39 33.13
C ASN A 12 -8.55 3.73 34.25
N LEU A 13 -7.28 4.13 34.44
CA LEU A 13 -6.49 3.76 35.62
C LEU A 13 -7.18 4.24 36.90
N ILE A 14 -7.78 5.43 36.87
CA ILE A 14 -8.54 6.00 37.99
C ILE A 14 -9.91 5.31 38.15
N ARG A 15 -10.49 4.76 37.08
CA ARG A 15 -11.79 4.06 37.08
C ARG A 15 -11.70 2.54 37.33
N LEU A 16 -10.51 1.96 37.49
CA LEU A 16 -10.27 0.52 37.73
C LEU A 16 -10.93 -0.41 36.69
N SER A 17 -10.91 -0.04 35.41
CA SER A 17 -11.42 -0.87 34.31
C SER A 17 -10.26 -1.55 33.54
N PRO A 18 -9.75 -2.71 34.01
CA PRO A 18 -8.53 -3.32 33.47
C PRO A 18 -8.68 -3.73 32.00
N ILE A 19 -9.88 -4.19 31.58
CA ILE A 19 -10.15 -4.59 30.20
C ILE A 19 -10.01 -3.40 29.25
N THR A 20 -10.64 -2.28 29.60
CA THR A 20 -10.61 -1.05 28.79
C THR A 20 -9.19 -0.50 28.69
N MET A 21 -8.40 -0.57 29.76
CA MET A 21 -6.99 -0.17 29.76
C MET A 21 -6.15 -1.03 28.80
N VAL A 22 -6.37 -2.35 28.78
CA VAL A 22 -5.68 -3.26 27.85
C VAL A 22 -6.02 -2.91 26.41
N ILE A 23 -7.28 -2.64 26.09
CA ILE A 23 -7.68 -2.24 24.72
C ILE A 23 -6.99 -0.94 24.32
N TYR A 24 -6.93 0.06 25.22
CA TYR A 24 -6.21 1.31 24.91
C TYR A 24 -4.71 1.12 24.72
N ALA A 25 -4.06 0.22 25.49
CA ALA A 25 -2.66 -0.13 25.28
C ALA A 25 -2.44 -0.72 23.87
N TYR A 26 -3.33 -1.61 23.42
CA TYR A 26 -3.32 -2.13 22.05
C TYR A 26 -3.56 -1.02 21.01
N CYS A 27 -4.49 -0.10 21.23
CA CYS A 27 -4.72 1.03 20.32
C CYS A 27 -3.49 1.95 20.20
N VAL A 28 -2.78 2.20 21.29
CA VAL A 28 -1.52 2.98 21.26
C VAL A 28 -0.46 2.23 20.46
N PHE A 29 -0.25 0.95 20.77
CA PHE A 29 0.72 0.10 20.07
C PHE A 29 0.44 0.03 18.56
N PHE A 30 -0.79 -0.31 18.18
CA PHE A 30 -1.19 -0.33 16.77
C PHE A 30 -1.10 1.04 16.12
N GLY A 31 -1.31 2.13 16.87
CA GLY A 31 -1.07 3.48 16.38
C GLY A 31 0.38 3.72 15.98
N PHE A 32 1.34 3.27 16.78
CA PHE A 32 2.76 3.35 16.41
C PHE A 32 3.08 2.48 15.20
N VAL A 33 2.47 1.29 15.07
CA VAL A 33 2.60 0.45 13.87
C VAL A 33 2.04 1.17 12.64
N ILE A 34 0.86 1.79 12.73
CA ILE A 34 0.27 2.56 11.62
C ILE A 34 1.16 3.75 11.26
N LEU A 35 1.70 4.48 12.23
CA LEU A 35 2.67 5.55 11.96
C LEU A 35 3.92 5.02 11.26
N ALA A 36 4.40 3.82 11.63
CA ALA A 36 5.55 3.21 10.97
C ALA A 36 5.29 2.83 9.51
N LEU A 37 4.03 2.57 9.18
CA LEU A 37 3.62 2.25 7.82
C LEU A 37 3.37 3.51 6.98
N GLU A 38 2.78 4.56 7.56
CA GLU A 38 2.30 5.73 6.80
C GLU A 38 3.22 6.95 6.86
N VAL A 39 4.06 7.07 7.89
CA VAL A 39 4.91 8.27 8.05
C VAL A 39 6.24 8.10 7.33
N SER A 40 6.63 9.16 6.62
CA SER A 40 7.94 9.27 5.99
C SER A 40 9.10 8.96 6.93
N PRO A 41 10.15 8.26 6.44
CA PRO A 41 11.33 7.92 7.23
C PRO A 41 12.11 9.16 7.70
N ARG A 42 11.67 10.36 7.33
CA ARG A 42 12.13 11.63 7.92
C ARG A 42 11.71 11.82 9.37
N PHE A 43 10.55 11.30 9.79
CA PHE A 43 9.99 11.52 11.12
C PHE A 43 10.02 10.28 12.03
N MET A 44 10.21 9.08 11.47
CA MET A 44 10.31 7.85 12.26
C MET A 44 11.71 7.24 12.21
N PRO A 45 12.23 6.68 13.33
CA PRO A 45 13.52 6.00 13.32
C PRO A 45 13.53 4.84 12.32
N LYS A 46 14.55 4.80 11.46
CA LYS A 46 14.71 3.76 10.44
C LYS A 46 14.66 2.34 11.03
N SER A 47 15.24 2.14 12.22
CA SER A 47 15.24 0.84 12.92
C SER A 47 13.83 0.33 13.21
N TRP A 48 12.89 1.20 13.58
CA TRP A 48 11.51 0.82 13.87
C TRP A 48 10.74 0.46 12.60
N VAL A 49 10.90 1.27 11.55
CA VAL A 49 10.28 1.00 10.24
C VAL A 49 10.78 -0.33 9.68
N VAL A 50 12.08 -0.59 9.76
CA VAL A 50 12.67 -1.86 9.33
C VAL A 50 12.16 -3.02 10.18
N ALA A 51 12.14 -2.89 11.52
CA ALA A 51 11.66 -3.94 12.41
C ALA A 51 10.19 -4.32 12.12
N VAL A 52 9.31 -3.35 11.89
CA VAL A 52 7.90 -3.61 11.52
C VAL A 52 7.83 -4.31 10.16
N ARG A 53 8.60 -3.86 9.16
CA ARG A 53 8.59 -4.47 7.83
C ARG A 53 9.10 -5.91 7.82
N THR A 54 10.14 -6.20 8.61
CA THR A 54 10.72 -7.55 8.68
C THR A 54 9.83 -8.53 9.45
N ASN A 55 9.24 -8.10 10.58
CA ASN A 55 8.45 -8.99 11.43
C ASN A 55 6.98 -9.09 11.00
N ALA A 56 6.45 -8.05 10.34
CA ALA A 56 5.06 -8.01 9.91
C ALA A 56 4.95 -7.81 8.39
N LEU A 57 5.53 -8.76 7.64
CA LEU A 57 5.48 -8.81 6.17
C LEU A 57 4.04 -8.80 5.61
N PHE A 58 3.05 -9.24 6.39
CA PHE A 58 1.65 -9.15 5.95
C PHE A 58 1.14 -7.69 5.93
N LEU A 59 1.70 -6.80 6.76
CA LEU A 59 1.36 -5.37 6.80
C LEU A 59 2.00 -4.56 5.67
N THR A 60 3.03 -5.12 5.02
CA THR A 60 3.60 -4.53 3.80
C THR A 60 2.77 -4.88 2.56
N ARG A 61 2.01 -5.97 2.58
CA ARG A 61 1.06 -6.31 1.51
C ARG A 61 -0.20 -5.44 1.62
N LEU A 62 -0.64 -4.86 0.50
CA LEU A 62 -1.77 -3.91 0.43
C LEU A 62 -3.04 -4.46 1.09
N HIS A 63 -3.40 -5.72 0.81
CA HIS A 63 -4.58 -6.36 1.40
C HIS A 63 -4.44 -6.57 2.91
N GLY A 64 -3.29 -7.06 3.39
CA GLY A 64 -3.06 -7.27 4.82
C GLY A 64 -3.08 -5.96 5.62
N ARG A 65 -2.58 -4.87 5.03
CA ARG A 65 -2.67 -3.52 5.61
C ARG A 65 -4.10 -2.99 5.65
N ALA A 66 -4.87 -3.16 4.57
CA ALA A 66 -6.27 -2.74 4.51
C ALA A 66 -7.12 -3.47 5.58
N PHE A 67 -6.95 -4.78 5.71
CA PHE A 67 -7.59 -5.58 6.76
C PHE A 67 -7.17 -5.11 8.16
N PHE A 68 -5.90 -4.80 8.36
CA PHE A 68 -5.40 -4.28 9.63
C PHE A 68 -6.06 -2.93 10.00
N TYR A 69 -6.27 -2.03 9.05
CA TYR A 69 -6.91 -0.73 9.33
C TYR A 69 -8.39 -0.88 9.66
N ILE A 70 -9.08 -1.77 8.94
CA ILE A 70 -10.48 -2.11 9.26
C ILE A 70 -10.57 -2.76 10.64
N PHE A 71 -9.69 -3.70 10.96
CA PHE A 71 -9.64 -4.37 12.27
C PHE A 71 -9.43 -3.37 13.41
N VAL A 72 -8.39 -2.54 13.33
CA VAL A 72 -8.08 -1.51 14.34
C VAL A 72 -9.23 -0.50 14.44
N GLY A 73 -9.78 -0.05 13.31
CA GLY A 73 -10.90 0.88 13.33
C GLY A 73 -12.17 0.30 13.96
N THR A 74 -12.46 -0.99 13.73
CA THR A 74 -13.61 -1.67 14.35
C THR A 74 -13.42 -1.84 15.86
N LEU A 75 -12.18 -2.12 16.30
CA LEU A 75 -11.83 -2.18 17.72
C LEU A 75 -12.09 -0.83 18.43
N MET A 76 -11.86 0.29 17.75
CA MET A 76 -12.12 1.63 18.30
C MET A 76 -13.62 1.95 18.36
N LEU A 77 -14.43 1.47 17.41
CA LEU A 77 -15.88 1.61 17.48
C LEU A 77 -16.47 0.88 18.70
N ALA A 78 -15.89 -0.26 19.08
CA ALA A 78 -16.35 -1.06 20.21
C ALA A 78 -16.22 -0.36 21.57
N GLN A 79 -15.39 0.70 21.69
CA GLN A 79 -15.17 1.40 22.95
C GLN A 79 -16.27 2.43 23.28
N TRP A 80 -17.18 2.77 22.36
CA TRP A 80 -18.29 3.72 22.59
C TRP A 80 -17.88 5.14 23.03
N HIS A 81 -16.63 5.54 22.77
CA HIS A 81 -16.15 6.92 22.97
C HIS A 81 -16.22 7.71 21.66
N TRP A 82 -16.90 8.85 21.66
CA TRP A 82 -17.20 9.59 20.42
C TRP A 82 -15.96 10.00 19.60
N MET A 83 -14.88 10.45 20.26
CA MET A 83 -13.63 10.82 19.58
C MET A 83 -12.95 9.60 18.94
N GLN A 84 -12.92 8.47 19.67
CA GLN A 84 -12.35 7.23 19.15
C GLN A 84 -13.18 6.69 17.99
N MET A 85 -14.51 6.80 18.08
CA MET A 85 -15.44 6.36 17.05
C MET A 85 -15.24 7.12 15.73
N MET A 86 -15.02 8.44 15.79
CA MET A 86 -14.71 9.25 14.62
C MET A 86 -13.40 8.82 13.96
N SER A 87 -12.32 8.67 14.75
CA SER A 87 -11.04 8.22 14.19
C SER A 87 -11.07 6.76 13.71
N GLY A 88 -11.84 5.89 14.36
CA GLY A 88 -12.05 4.50 13.94
C GLY A 88 -12.84 4.39 12.65
N GLY A 89 -13.86 5.23 12.48
CA GLY A 89 -14.62 5.35 11.23
C GLY A 89 -13.75 5.81 10.06
N LEU A 90 -12.87 6.80 10.27
CA LEU A 90 -11.89 7.21 9.26
C LEU A 90 -10.92 6.08 8.90
N LEU A 91 -10.43 5.32 9.88
CA LEU A 91 -9.55 4.16 9.62
C LEU A 91 -10.24 3.08 8.79
N ILE A 92 -11.49 2.74 9.11
CA ILE A 92 -12.29 1.79 8.33
C ILE A 92 -12.48 2.32 6.90
N PHE A 93 -12.83 3.60 6.75
CA PHE A 93 -12.97 4.22 5.43
C PHE A 93 -11.67 4.13 4.63
N THR A 94 -10.52 4.48 5.23
CA THR A 94 -9.22 4.35 4.55
C THR A 94 -8.90 2.90 4.17
N GLY A 95 -9.22 1.92 5.02
CA GLY A 95 -9.04 0.50 4.72
C GLY A 95 -9.92 0.02 3.56
N ILE A 96 -11.18 0.46 3.50
CA ILE A 96 -12.10 0.15 2.39
C ILE A 96 -11.58 0.75 1.08
N VAL A 97 -11.16 2.01 1.11
CA VAL A 97 -10.55 2.68 -0.07
C VAL A 97 -9.32 1.91 -0.55
N MET A 98 -8.42 1.52 0.35
CA MET A 98 -7.24 0.71 0.00
C MET A 98 -7.61 -0.65 -0.61
N MET A 99 -8.65 -1.30 -0.11
CA MET A 99 -9.13 -2.57 -0.62
C MET A 99 -9.72 -2.43 -2.05
N ILE A 100 -10.51 -1.38 -2.29
CA ILE A 100 -11.07 -1.09 -3.61
C ILE A 100 -9.97 -0.71 -4.59
N SER A 101 -9.08 0.20 -4.20
CA SER A 101 -7.94 0.64 -5.02
C SER A 101 -7.06 -0.53 -5.42
N GLY A 102 -6.77 -1.46 -4.50
CA GLY A 102 -6.03 -2.69 -4.81
C GLY A 102 -6.74 -3.59 -5.83
N GLY A 103 -8.05 -3.77 -5.68
CA GLY A 103 -8.84 -4.55 -6.63
C GLY A 103 -8.93 -3.91 -8.02
N VAL A 104 -9.07 -2.58 -8.09
CA VAL A 104 -9.08 -1.82 -9.36
C VAL A 104 -7.70 -1.89 -10.02
N ALA A 105 -6.62 -1.73 -9.25
CA ALA A 105 -5.25 -1.87 -9.76
C ALA A 105 -5.04 -3.26 -10.36
N ASN A 106 -5.42 -4.33 -9.65
CA ASN A 106 -5.22 -5.69 -10.13
C ASN A 106 -6.08 -6.01 -11.37
N LYS A 107 -7.31 -5.50 -11.44
CA LYS A 107 -8.15 -5.64 -12.65
C LYS A 107 -7.51 -4.98 -13.87
N LYS A 108 -7.01 -3.75 -13.71
CA LYS A 108 -6.34 -3.03 -14.80
C LYS A 108 -5.02 -3.71 -15.20
N LEU A 109 -4.27 -4.20 -14.23
CA LEU A 109 -3.06 -4.99 -14.43
C LEU A 109 -3.32 -6.24 -15.29
N ASN A 110 -4.40 -6.96 -14.97
CA ASN A 110 -4.81 -8.14 -15.72
C ASN A 110 -5.35 -7.80 -17.11
N SER A 111 -5.94 -6.61 -17.31
CA SER A 111 -6.28 -6.12 -18.65
C SER A 111 -5.03 -5.89 -19.49
N LEU A 112 -3.99 -5.24 -18.95
CA LEU A 112 -2.72 -5.04 -19.64
C LEU A 112 -2.04 -6.36 -20.03
N LYS A 113 -2.01 -7.34 -19.11
CA LYS A 113 -1.47 -8.69 -19.42
C LYS A 113 -2.24 -9.42 -20.52
N ARG A 114 -3.52 -9.10 -20.72
CA ARG A 114 -4.38 -9.72 -21.74
C ARG A 114 -4.25 -9.07 -23.11
N GLU A 115 -3.87 -7.80 -23.17
CA GLU A 115 -3.63 -7.12 -24.43
C GLU A 115 -2.37 -7.66 -25.11
N MET A 116 -1.31 -7.89 -24.35
CA MET A 116 -0.09 -8.53 -24.87
C MET A 116 -0.25 -10.05 -24.84
N THR A 117 -0.48 -10.67 -26.00
CA THR A 117 -0.75 -12.13 -26.06
C THR A 117 0.48 -12.92 -26.52
N ASP A 118 1.33 -12.33 -27.35
CA ASP A 118 2.53 -12.97 -27.89
C ASP A 118 3.81 -12.46 -27.20
N PRO A 119 4.76 -13.33 -26.81
CA PRO A 119 6.09 -12.92 -26.39
C PRO A 119 6.79 -11.93 -27.32
N GLN A 120 6.55 -12.00 -28.64
CA GLN A 120 7.08 -11.03 -29.61
C GLN A 120 6.46 -9.64 -29.42
N GLU A 121 5.14 -9.56 -29.23
CA GLU A 121 4.40 -8.32 -28.99
C GLU A 121 4.81 -7.66 -27.66
N VAL A 122 5.03 -8.46 -26.60
CA VAL A 122 5.58 -7.97 -25.32
C VAL A 122 6.93 -7.31 -25.53
N ARG A 123 7.80 -7.96 -26.32
CA ARG A 123 9.14 -7.48 -26.63
C ARG A 123 9.10 -6.21 -27.47
N GLU A 124 8.30 -6.18 -28.53
CA GLU A 124 8.15 -5.02 -29.40
C GLU A 124 7.59 -3.81 -28.64
N ASN A 125 6.57 -4.01 -27.81
CA ASN A 125 6.02 -2.94 -26.98
C ASN A 125 7.03 -2.40 -25.96
N PHE A 126 7.85 -3.26 -25.36
CA PHE A 126 8.92 -2.84 -24.45
C PHE A 126 9.94 -1.94 -25.17
N TYR A 127 10.52 -2.42 -26.27
CA TYR A 127 11.53 -1.64 -27.01
C TYR A 127 10.96 -0.43 -27.74
N ALA A 128 9.66 -0.40 -28.04
CA ALA A 128 9.01 0.78 -28.61
C ALA A 128 8.88 1.94 -27.61
N HIS A 129 8.89 1.65 -26.31
CA HIS A 129 8.75 2.65 -25.24
C HIS A 129 10.06 2.96 -24.51
N ASP A 130 11.10 2.15 -24.71
CA ASP A 130 12.49 2.45 -24.33
C ASP A 130 13.03 3.56 -25.25
N LEU A 131 12.88 4.82 -24.83
CA LEU A 131 13.21 6.00 -25.63
C LEU A 131 14.71 6.27 -25.66
N ASP A 132 15.41 5.89 -24.59
CA ASP A 132 16.86 6.08 -24.48
C ASP A 132 17.66 4.84 -24.94
N GLY A 133 17.00 3.71 -25.16
CA GLY A 133 17.58 2.48 -25.69
C GLY A 133 18.49 1.78 -24.68
N ASN A 134 18.29 2.02 -23.39
CA ASN A 134 19.15 1.50 -22.33
C ASN A 134 18.80 0.04 -21.94
N GLY A 135 17.70 -0.52 -22.46
CA GLY A 135 17.21 -1.87 -22.17
C GLY A 135 16.37 -1.99 -20.88
N ALA A 136 16.01 -0.88 -20.26
CA ALA A 136 15.20 -0.77 -19.05
C ALA A 136 14.27 0.43 -19.13
N LEU A 137 13.06 0.31 -18.58
CA LEU A 137 12.08 1.39 -18.62
C LEU A 137 12.16 2.26 -17.35
N ASP A 138 12.28 3.56 -17.53
CA ASP A 138 12.17 4.55 -16.47
C ASP A 138 10.70 4.80 -16.06
N THR A 139 10.47 5.54 -14.98
CA THR A 139 9.11 5.82 -14.49
C THR A 139 8.20 6.50 -15.53
N LYS A 140 8.75 7.28 -16.47
CA LYS A 140 8.00 8.00 -17.50
C LYS A 140 7.69 7.09 -18.68
N GLU A 141 8.64 6.25 -19.08
CA GLU A 141 8.51 5.27 -20.16
C GLU A 141 7.52 4.18 -19.78
N VAL A 142 7.60 3.69 -18.54
CA VAL A 142 6.60 2.79 -17.95
C VAL A 142 5.20 3.43 -17.97
N ALA A 143 5.08 4.71 -17.64
CA ALA A 143 3.79 5.41 -17.70
C ALA A 143 3.27 5.58 -19.14
N ALA A 144 4.18 5.79 -20.11
CA ALA A 144 3.84 5.87 -21.53
C ALA A 144 3.38 4.51 -22.07
N LEU A 145 4.05 3.42 -21.69
CA LEU A 145 3.69 2.04 -22.01
C LEU A 145 2.27 1.70 -21.48
N CYS A 146 1.96 2.06 -20.24
CA CYS A 146 0.60 1.86 -19.71
C CYS A 146 -0.47 2.67 -20.47
N ALA A 147 -0.12 3.84 -21.00
CA ALA A 147 -1.03 4.70 -21.73
C ALA A 147 -1.27 4.23 -23.17
N SER A 148 -0.28 3.62 -23.82
CA SER A 148 -0.39 3.07 -25.18
C SER A 148 -1.16 1.75 -25.22
N LEU A 149 -1.03 0.91 -24.20
CA LEU A 149 -1.76 -0.35 -24.01
C LEU A 149 -3.22 -0.13 -23.54
N GLY A 150 -3.96 0.77 -24.20
CA GLY A 150 -5.43 0.83 -24.13
C GLY A 150 -6.06 1.30 -22.83
N THR A 151 -5.34 1.37 -21.72
CA THR A 151 -5.88 1.88 -20.46
C THR A 151 -5.71 3.38 -20.40
N VAL A 152 -6.82 4.12 -20.28
CA VAL A 152 -6.82 5.49 -19.73
C VAL A 152 -6.52 5.40 -18.23
N LEU A 153 -5.40 4.77 -17.87
CA LEU A 153 -4.76 4.97 -16.60
C LEU A 153 -4.15 6.35 -16.69
N SER A 154 -4.96 7.38 -16.40
CA SER A 154 -4.39 8.68 -16.05
C SER A 154 -3.28 8.38 -15.04
N ARG A 155 -2.09 8.95 -15.23
CA ARG A 155 -0.97 8.86 -14.27
C ARG A 155 -1.46 8.94 -12.82
N VAL A 156 -2.45 9.79 -12.60
CA VAL A 156 -3.18 10.00 -11.35
C VAL A 156 -3.97 8.78 -10.87
N GLU A 157 -4.65 8.02 -11.74
CA GLU A 157 -5.37 6.79 -11.36
C GLU A 157 -4.44 5.61 -11.09
N LEU A 158 -3.31 5.48 -11.78
CA LEU A 158 -2.32 4.44 -11.48
C LEU A 158 -1.60 4.76 -10.16
N GLU A 159 -1.18 6.01 -10.01
CA GLU A 159 -0.62 6.53 -8.76
C GLU A 159 -1.64 6.47 -7.62
N ARG A 160 -2.95 6.65 -7.88
CA ARG A 160 -4.00 6.57 -6.84
C ARG A 160 -4.46 5.14 -6.52
N ALA A 161 -4.57 4.27 -7.52
CA ALA A 161 -4.90 2.86 -7.31
C ALA A 161 -3.79 2.16 -6.53
N LEU A 162 -2.57 2.67 -6.64
CA LEU A 162 -1.42 2.26 -5.84
C LEU A 162 -1.00 3.31 -4.80
N MET A 163 -1.83 4.35 -4.53
CA MET A 163 -1.59 5.33 -3.47
C MET A 163 -1.79 4.63 -2.14
N CYS A 164 -0.70 4.06 -1.66
CA CYS A 164 -0.42 4.16 -0.25
C CYS A 164 -0.10 5.63 0.07
N PRO A 165 -0.70 6.24 1.10
CA PRO A 165 -0.35 7.57 1.60
C PRO A 165 1.07 7.66 2.17
N SER A 166 1.70 6.51 2.45
CA SER A 166 3.12 6.42 2.70
C SER A 166 3.86 6.94 1.47
N ASN A 167 4.66 7.97 1.70
CA ASN A 167 5.74 8.53 0.87
C ASN A 167 6.72 7.52 0.20
N ASN A 168 6.40 6.24 0.21
CA ASN A 168 6.87 5.18 -0.69
C ASN A 168 5.68 4.73 -1.55
N SER A 169 5.29 5.60 -2.50
CA SER A 169 4.31 5.25 -3.54
C SER A 169 4.75 3.94 -4.17
N LEU A 170 3.96 2.87 -3.96
CA LEU A 170 4.07 1.64 -4.75
C LEU A 170 3.68 2.05 -6.16
N THR A 171 4.62 2.55 -6.94
CA THR A 171 4.36 2.84 -8.34
C THR A 171 4.20 1.52 -9.08
N PHE A 172 3.51 1.52 -10.21
CA PHE A 172 3.48 0.33 -11.08
C PHE A 172 4.90 -0.15 -11.42
N GLN A 173 5.86 0.78 -11.47
CA GLN A 173 7.28 0.49 -11.51
C GLN A 173 7.75 -0.39 -10.33
N GLN A 174 7.46 -0.02 -9.07
CA GLN A 174 7.83 -0.83 -7.89
C GLN A 174 7.12 -2.19 -7.82
N LEU A 175 6.04 -2.39 -8.58
CA LEU A 175 5.40 -3.70 -8.71
C LEU A 175 6.22 -4.64 -9.62
N LEU A 176 6.85 -4.08 -10.65
CA LEU A 176 7.64 -4.82 -11.64
C LEU A 176 9.10 -4.97 -11.19
N ASP A 177 9.64 -3.89 -10.63
CA ASP A 177 11.01 -3.73 -10.12
C ASP A 177 11.23 -4.65 -8.91
N SER A 178 11.73 -5.85 -9.20
CA SER A 178 11.98 -6.92 -8.24
C SER A 178 13.32 -6.73 -7.54
N ASN A 179 14.27 -6.10 -8.22
CA ASN A 179 15.62 -5.85 -7.70
C ASN A 179 15.72 -4.50 -6.94
N HIS A 180 14.67 -3.68 -6.98
CA HIS A 180 14.55 -2.35 -6.39
C HIS A 180 15.61 -1.34 -6.85
N ASP A 181 16.05 -1.44 -8.10
CA ASP A 181 17.02 -0.53 -8.70
C ASP A 181 16.38 0.77 -9.22
N GLY A 182 15.05 0.85 -9.21
CA GLY A 182 14.31 2.03 -9.66
C GLY A 182 14.22 2.15 -11.17
N MET A 183 14.48 1.08 -11.91
CA MET A 183 14.24 0.87 -13.34
C MET A 183 13.47 -0.46 -13.51
N VAL A 184 12.97 -0.75 -14.71
CA VAL A 184 12.32 -2.05 -14.99
C VAL A 184 13.02 -2.70 -16.16
N SER A 185 13.75 -3.79 -15.89
CA SER A 185 14.42 -4.53 -16.96
C SER A 185 13.42 -5.34 -17.80
N TYR A 186 13.82 -5.72 -19.01
CA TYR A 186 13.00 -6.59 -19.87
C TYR A 186 12.67 -7.91 -19.17
N GLU A 187 13.63 -8.51 -18.45
CA GLU A 187 13.42 -9.75 -17.70
C GLU A 187 12.38 -9.58 -16.59
N GLU A 188 12.41 -8.47 -15.84
CA GLU A 188 11.44 -8.18 -14.80
C GLU A 188 10.04 -7.99 -15.37
N PHE A 189 9.93 -7.23 -16.47
CA PHE A 189 8.67 -7.04 -17.19
C PHE A 189 8.13 -8.36 -17.76
N TYR A 190 8.99 -9.17 -18.37
CA TYR A 190 8.62 -10.46 -18.95
C TYR A 190 8.20 -11.47 -17.88
N ASN A 191 8.94 -11.55 -16.78
CA ASN A 191 8.60 -12.41 -15.64
C ASN A 191 7.25 -12.02 -15.04
N TRP A 192 6.99 -10.72 -14.86
CA TRP A 192 5.68 -10.25 -14.42
C TRP A 192 4.56 -10.62 -15.40
N TRP A 193 4.77 -10.49 -16.71
CA TRP A 193 3.77 -10.88 -17.72
C TRP A 193 3.50 -12.40 -17.72
N MET A 194 4.55 -13.20 -17.57
CA MET A 194 4.50 -14.66 -17.48
C MET A 194 3.89 -15.18 -16.17
N ASP A 195 3.98 -14.40 -15.09
CA ASP A 195 3.35 -14.69 -13.80
C ASP A 195 1.82 -14.53 -13.87
N ARG A 196 1.20 -15.35 -14.72
CA ARG A 196 -0.25 -15.55 -14.72
C ARG A 196 -0.53 -16.53 -13.59
N GLU A 197 -0.87 -15.98 -12.42
CA GLU A 197 -1.47 -16.75 -11.33
C GLU A 197 -2.63 -17.60 -11.91
N GLU A 198 -2.49 -18.93 -11.83
CA GLU A 198 -3.59 -19.89 -11.99
C GLU A 198 -4.71 -19.65 -10.96
#